data_AF-A0A972X8Z4-F1
#
_entry.id   AF-A0A972X8Z4-F1
#
_cell.length_a   1.000
_cell.length_b   1.000
_cell.length_c   1.000
_cell.angle_alpha   90.00
_cell.angle_beta   90.00
_cell.angle_gamma   90.00
#
_symmetry.space_group_name_H-M   'P 1'
#
loop_
_entity.id
_entity.type
_entity.pdbx_description
1 polymer ?
#
loop_
_entity_poly.entity_id
_entity_poly.type
_entity_poly.pdbx_seq_one_letter_code
_entity_poly.pdbx_strand_id
1 'polypeptide(L)'
;MPRLQFLIVISAAALGAMGAGAQEILPAPGSQVFGLPAPVGTAQPNPFSPLPPGTVIGPSGPFVPGLPPSPKNSVVIPPIDAEVVWTQMVDVVDDYFKISSEQRVIFSNGVPAEGRIDTFPQTGSTLLEPWRGDSIGFRERLESTLQSIRRIGTVRLVPEPGGWRIETVVVKELENMPRPMQATAGGASFRNDDSLYRYGTPLP
;
A
#
# COMPACT_ATOMS: atom_id res chain seq x y z
N MET A 1 -13.11 -38.62 20.36
CA MET A 1 -12.47 -37.88 21.46
C MET A 1 -12.79 -36.40 21.27
N PRO A 2 -13.47 -35.75 22.23
CA PRO A 2 -14.10 -34.44 22.04
C PRO A 2 -13.34 -33.28 22.73
N ARG A 3 -13.82 -32.04 22.45
CA ARG A 3 -13.62 -30.75 23.15
C ARG A 3 -12.43 -29.90 22.67
N LEU A 4 -12.53 -28.57 22.52
CA LEU A 4 -13.23 -27.62 23.40
C LEU A 4 -13.43 -26.26 22.67
N GLN A 5 -14.68 -25.77 22.62
CA GLN A 5 -15.07 -24.44 22.16
C GLN A 5 -15.51 -23.68 23.42
N PHE A 6 -14.87 -22.56 23.76
CA PHE A 6 -15.24 -21.75 24.93
C PHE A 6 -15.86 -20.43 24.49
N LEU A 7 -17.15 -20.32 24.77
CA LEU A 7 -17.96 -19.11 24.72
C LEU A 7 -18.27 -18.75 26.17
N ILE A 8 -17.90 -17.54 26.61
CA ILE A 8 -18.30 -17.01 27.93
C ILE A 8 -19.01 -15.68 27.71
N VAL A 9 -20.30 -15.70 28.00
CA VAL A 9 -21.19 -14.56 28.25
C VAL A 9 -21.29 -14.42 29.76
N ILE A 10 -21.07 -13.23 30.32
CA ILE A 10 -21.53 -12.92 31.68
C ILE A 10 -22.20 -11.53 31.69
N SER A 11 -23.38 -11.57 32.32
CA SER A 11 -24.45 -10.59 32.39
C SER A 11 -24.26 -9.57 33.52
N ALA A 12 -24.90 -8.41 33.36
CA ALA A 12 -24.97 -7.32 34.33
C ALA A 12 -25.94 -7.61 35.49
N ALA A 13 -25.62 -7.08 36.67
CA ALA A 13 -26.56 -6.89 37.77
C ALA A 13 -26.21 -5.62 38.55
N ALA A 14 -27.21 -4.75 38.71
CA ALA A 14 -27.18 -3.55 39.52
C ALA A 14 -28.01 -3.77 40.79
N LEU A 15 -27.56 -3.26 41.94
CA LEU A 15 -28.43 -2.87 43.06
C LEU A 15 -27.64 -1.94 44.00
N GLY A 16 -28.24 -0.80 44.35
CA GLY A 16 -27.63 0.24 45.21
C GLY A 16 -28.16 0.25 46.64
N ALA A 17 -27.58 1.12 47.48
CA ALA A 17 -28.26 1.97 48.47
C ALA A 17 -27.28 2.81 49.32
N MET A 18 -27.54 4.12 49.33
CA MET A 18 -27.42 5.16 50.36
C MET A 18 -26.32 5.13 51.46
N GLY A 19 -25.62 6.27 51.56
CA GLY A 19 -24.92 6.73 52.77
C GLY A 19 -24.32 8.12 52.55
N ALA A 20 -24.95 9.16 53.09
CA ALA A 20 -24.54 10.56 52.99
C ALA A 20 -23.43 10.89 54.01
N GLY A 21 -22.40 11.60 53.56
CA GLY A 21 -21.35 12.20 54.39
C GLY A 21 -20.50 13.11 53.52
N ALA A 22 -20.68 14.42 53.68
CA ALA A 22 -20.02 15.45 52.88
C ALA A 22 -18.55 15.62 53.28
N GLN A 23 -17.63 15.47 52.33
CA GLN A 23 -16.30 16.08 52.39
C GLN A 23 -15.71 16.20 50.97
N GLU A 24 -15.63 17.46 50.52
CA GLU A 24 -14.76 18.05 49.49
C GLU A 24 -14.26 17.12 48.36
N ILE A 25 -14.97 17.14 47.22
CA ILE A 25 -14.58 16.43 45.98
C ILE A 25 -13.93 17.40 45.00
N LEU A 26 -12.62 17.19 44.83
CA LEU A 26 -11.82 17.52 43.66
C LEU A 26 -12.20 16.52 42.53
N PRO A 27 -12.72 16.92 41.36
CA PRO A 27 -13.01 15.94 40.31
C PRO A 27 -11.74 15.55 39.54
N ALA A 28 -11.38 14.27 39.68
CA ALA A 28 -10.51 13.50 38.80
C ALA A 28 -11.13 13.35 37.39
N PRO A 29 -10.34 13.02 36.34
CA PRO A 29 -10.71 13.24 34.94
C PRO A 29 -11.79 12.28 34.47
N GLY A 30 -12.95 12.83 34.12
CA GLY A 30 -14.10 12.08 33.59
C GLY A 30 -14.10 12.00 32.06
N SER A 31 -14.05 10.76 31.57
CA SER A 31 -14.89 10.23 30.47
C SER A 31 -15.12 11.10 29.24
N GLN A 32 -14.28 10.91 28.21
CA GLN A 32 -14.59 11.29 26.83
C GLN A 32 -15.60 10.29 26.25
N VAL A 33 -16.86 10.69 26.22
CA VAL A 33 -17.93 9.99 25.49
C VAL A 33 -17.62 10.07 24.00
N PHE A 34 -17.33 8.92 23.38
CA PHE A 34 -17.12 8.80 21.94
C PHE A 34 -18.47 8.96 21.22
N GLY A 35 -18.81 10.19 20.84
CA GLY A 35 -19.98 10.49 20.03
C GLY A 35 -19.74 10.10 18.57
N LEU A 36 -20.75 9.48 17.96
CA LEU A 36 -20.82 9.22 16.51
C LEU A 36 -20.57 10.52 15.71
N PRO A 37 -19.93 10.46 14.52
CA PRO A 37 -19.67 11.65 13.72
C PRO A 37 -21.00 12.27 13.28
N ALA A 38 -21.25 13.51 13.71
CA ALA A 38 -22.40 14.28 13.27
C ALA A 38 -22.36 14.47 11.74
N PRO A 39 -23.50 14.45 11.05
CA PRO A 39 -23.55 14.72 9.63
C PRO A 39 -23.03 16.14 9.38
N VAL A 40 -22.24 16.30 8.32
CA VAL A 40 -21.70 17.58 7.82
C VAL A 40 -22.88 18.48 7.42
N GLY A 41 -23.48 19.11 8.41
CA GLY A 41 -24.45 20.18 8.27
C GLY A 41 -23.71 21.49 8.22
N THR A 42 -24.09 22.34 7.27
CA THR A 42 -23.62 23.70 7.04
C THR A 42 -23.91 24.60 8.25
N ALA A 43 -23.17 24.40 9.34
CA ALA A 43 -23.19 25.29 10.49
C ALA A 43 -22.44 26.58 10.12
N GLN A 44 -23.16 27.69 10.10
CA GLN A 44 -22.55 29.02 10.08
C GLN A 44 -21.46 29.09 11.17
N PRO A 45 -20.22 29.51 10.85
CA PRO A 45 -19.16 29.57 11.85
C PRO A 45 -19.52 30.63 12.89
N ASN A 46 -19.94 30.18 14.08
CA ASN A 46 -20.18 31.04 15.23
C ASN A 46 -18.81 31.61 15.70
N PRO A 47 -18.59 32.94 15.64
CA PRO A 47 -17.29 33.54 15.97
C PRO A 47 -16.94 33.49 17.46
N PHE A 48 -17.88 33.08 18.31
CA PHE A 48 -17.72 32.98 19.76
C PHE A 48 -17.53 31.53 20.26
N SER A 49 -17.54 30.54 19.36
CA SER A 49 -17.22 29.17 19.75
C SER A 49 -15.71 29.06 20.02
N PRO A 50 -15.28 28.51 21.17
CA PRO A 50 -13.85 28.30 21.43
C PRO A 50 -13.28 27.39 20.34
N LEU A 51 -12.14 27.80 19.79
CA LEU A 51 -11.45 27.05 18.74
C LEU A 51 -11.05 25.67 19.29
N PRO A 52 -11.21 24.58 18.52
CA PRO A 52 -10.79 23.27 18.96
C PRO A 52 -9.29 23.24 19.29
N PRO A 53 -8.85 22.48 20.32
CA PRO A 53 -7.44 22.39 20.69
C PRO A 53 -6.56 21.98 19.50
N GLY A 54 -5.46 22.70 19.26
CA GLY A 54 -4.55 22.45 18.12
C GLY A 54 -4.84 23.27 16.86
N THR A 55 -5.81 24.20 16.91
CA THR A 55 -6.08 25.15 15.82
C THR A 55 -4.96 26.20 15.71
N VAL A 56 -4.36 26.33 14.52
CA VAL A 56 -3.40 27.37 14.17
C VAL A 56 -4.12 28.50 13.45
N ILE A 57 -3.93 29.74 13.89
CA ILE A 57 -4.53 30.93 13.26
C ILE A 57 -3.55 31.45 12.19
N GLY A 58 -3.83 31.14 10.93
CA GLY A 58 -3.09 31.66 9.78
C GLY A 58 -3.72 32.94 9.22
N PRO A 59 -3.06 33.61 8.25
CA PRO A 59 -3.61 34.80 7.57
C PRO A 59 -4.92 34.52 6.82
N SER A 60 -5.24 33.25 6.56
CA SER A 60 -6.49 32.77 5.94
C SER A 60 -7.53 32.26 6.94
N GLY A 61 -7.27 32.34 8.25
CA GLY A 61 -8.18 31.89 9.32
C GLY A 61 -7.69 30.67 10.12
N PRO A 62 -8.50 30.18 11.07
CA PRO A 62 -8.19 29.02 11.88
C PRO A 62 -8.17 27.74 11.03
N PHE A 63 -7.05 27.01 11.04
CA PHE A 63 -6.96 25.67 10.46
C PHE A 63 -6.44 24.69 11.51
N VAL A 64 -6.98 23.47 11.50
CA VAL A 64 -6.41 22.37 12.27
C VAL A 64 -5.41 21.66 11.35
N PRO A 65 -4.14 21.51 11.72
CA PRO A 65 -3.21 20.66 10.99
C PRO A 65 -3.76 19.22 11.03
N GLY A 66 -4.36 18.77 9.91
CA GLY A 66 -4.76 17.39 9.76
C GLY A 66 -3.51 16.51 9.79
N LEU A 67 -3.60 15.34 10.46
CA LEU A 67 -2.58 14.32 10.35
C LEU A 67 -2.35 14.04 8.85
N PRO A 68 -1.09 14.02 8.35
CA PRO A 68 -0.85 13.76 6.94
C PRO A 68 -1.57 12.47 6.53
N PRO A 69 -2.31 12.47 5.40
CA PRO A 69 -3.00 11.27 4.96
C PRO A 69 -1.96 10.18 4.72
N SER A 70 -2.14 9.03 5.37
CA SER A 70 -1.30 7.87 5.11
C SER A 70 -1.37 7.51 3.62
N PRO A 71 -0.24 7.18 2.99
CA PRO A 71 -0.23 6.67 1.62
C PRO A 71 -1.24 5.51 1.50
N LYS A 72 -2.01 5.47 0.40
CA LYS A 72 -3.04 4.44 0.18
C LYS A 72 -2.49 3.01 0.22
N ASN A 73 -1.20 2.88 -0.01
CA ASN A 73 -0.40 1.67 -0.05
C ASN A 73 0.38 1.42 1.26
N SER A 74 -0.09 1.99 2.37
CA SER A 74 0.46 1.74 3.70
C SER A 74 -0.58 1.11 4.62
N VAL A 75 -0.14 0.18 5.46
CA VAL A 75 -0.98 -0.46 6.48
C VAL A 75 -0.26 -0.45 7.82
N VAL A 76 -1.02 -0.20 8.89
CA VAL A 76 -0.50 -0.23 10.26
C VAL A 76 -0.93 -1.53 10.91
N ILE A 77 0.04 -2.23 11.50
CA ILE A 77 -0.10 -3.52 12.15
C ILE A 77 0.14 -3.32 13.65
N PRO A 78 -0.61 -4.03 14.52
CA PRO A 78 -0.35 -4.07 15.95
C PRO A 78 1.11 -4.42 16.29
N PRO A 79 1.56 -4.13 17.52
CA PRO A 79 2.93 -4.43 17.95
C PRO A 79 3.10 -5.94 18.13
N ILE A 80 3.50 -6.60 17.05
CA ILE A 80 3.96 -8.00 17.02
C ILE A 80 5.47 -8.04 16.85
N ASP A 81 6.07 -9.20 17.09
CA ASP A 81 7.52 -9.37 16.96
C ASP A 81 8.01 -9.04 15.55
N ALA A 82 9.10 -8.27 15.47
CA ALA A 82 9.64 -7.75 14.20
C ALA A 82 10.10 -8.87 13.28
N GLU A 83 10.68 -9.94 13.85
CA GLU A 83 11.20 -11.06 13.07
C GLU A 83 10.09 -11.87 12.40
N VAL A 84 8.95 -12.00 13.08
CA VAL A 84 7.75 -12.66 12.53
C VAL A 84 7.17 -11.86 11.37
N VAL A 85 7.02 -10.54 11.54
CA VAL A 85 6.58 -9.64 10.46
C VAL A 85 7.53 -9.72 9.27
N TRP A 86 8.83 -9.63 9.56
CA TRP A 86 9.87 -9.64 8.54
C TRP A 86 9.84 -10.93 7.71
N THR A 87 9.81 -12.09 8.37
CA THR A 87 9.77 -13.38 7.69
C THR A 87 8.53 -13.52 6.81
N GLN A 88 7.35 -13.13 7.32
CA GLN A 88 6.11 -13.18 6.54
C GLN A 88 6.12 -12.21 5.37
N MET A 89 6.74 -11.04 5.53
CA MET A 89 6.87 -10.05 4.47
C MET A 89 7.78 -10.55 3.35
N VAL A 90 8.91 -11.18 3.68
CA VAL A 90 9.81 -11.80 2.70
C VAL A 90 9.09 -12.92 1.93
N ASP A 91 8.40 -13.80 2.65
CA ASP A 91 7.62 -14.91 2.06
C ASP A 91 6.60 -14.41 1.03
N VAL A 92 5.78 -13.43 1.40
CA VAL A 92 4.79 -12.83 0.49
C VAL A 92 5.45 -12.11 -0.68
N VAL A 93 6.59 -11.44 -0.48
CA VAL A 93 7.26 -10.70 -1.56
C VAL A 93 7.89 -11.64 -2.59
N ASP A 94 8.53 -12.74 -2.17
CA ASP A 94 9.19 -13.70 -3.09
C ASP A 94 8.18 -14.44 -4.00
N ASP A 95 6.93 -14.60 -3.57
CA ASP A 95 5.85 -15.15 -4.41
C ASP A 95 5.55 -14.30 -5.66
N TYR A 96 5.72 -12.97 -5.57
CA TYR A 96 5.40 -12.05 -6.67
C TYR A 96 6.64 -11.56 -7.42
N PHE A 97 7.73 -11.29 -6.70
CA PHE A 97 8.91 -10.62 -7.26
C PHE A 97 10.19 -11.26 -6.75
N LYS A 98 11.20 -11.32 -7.62
CA LYS A 98 12.52 -11.78 -7.18
C LYS A 98 13.19 -10.71 -6.32
N ILE A 99 13.54 -11.08 -5.09
CA ILE A 99 14.21 -10.20 -4.14
C ILE A 99 15.66 -9.95 -4.57
N SER A 100 16.08 -8.67 -4.51
CA SER A 100 17.44 -8.22 -4.84
C SER A 100 18.25 -7.88 -3.60
N SER A 101 17.65 -7.10 -2.69
CA SER A 101 18.29 -6.68 -1.44
C SER A 101 17.31 -6.75 -0.29
N GLU A 102 17.79 -7.23 0.85
CA GLU A 102 17.07 -7.30 2.12
C GLU A 102 17.86 -6.53 3.18
N GLN A 103 17.29 -5.43 3.66
CA GLN A 103 17.78 -4.68 4.81
C GLN A 103 16.84 -4.94 5.98
N ARG A 104 17.26 -5.79 6.92
CA ARG A 104 16.49 -6.11 8.12
C ARG A 104 16.41 -4.93 9.09
N VAL A 105 15.35 -4.92 9.90
CA VAL A 105 15.20 -4.00 11.05
C VAL A 105 16.27 -4.33 12.08
N ILE A 106 17.11 -3.34 12.42
CA ILE A 106 18.12 -3.46 13.46
C ILE A 106 17.91 -2.33 14.45
N PHE A 107 17.88 -2.67 15.74
CA PHE A 107 17.88 -1.68 16.81
C PHE A 107 19.33 -1.39 17.19
N SER A 108 19.93 -0.39 16.53
CA SER A 108 21.30 0.06 16.86
C SER A 108 21.23 1.42 17.55
N ASN A 109 21.85 1.54 18.73
CA ASN A 109 22.01 2.79 19.47
C ASN A 109 20.70 3.53 19.82
N GLY A 110 19.59 2.80 20.02
CA GLY A 110 18.31 3.38 20.41
C GLY A 110 17.50 4.04 19.28
N VAL A 111 18.01 4.03 18.04
CA VAL A 111 17.26 4.43 16.85
C VAL A 111 16.85 3.16 16.10
N PRO A 112 15.55 2.89 15.94
CA PRO A 112 15.12 1.71 15.19
C PRO A 112 15.35 1.96 13.70
N ALA A 113 16.23 1.17 13.07
CA ALA A 113 16.44 1.23 11.64
C ALA A 113 15.22 0.65 10.92
N GLU A 114 14.75 1.31 9.87
CA GLU A 114 13.68 0.77 9.05
C GLU A 114 14.13 -0.48 8.30
N GLY A 115 13.21 -1.42 8.14
CA GLY A 115 13.41 -2.57 7.29
C GLY A 115 13.07 -2.21 5.85
N ARG A 116 13.84 -2.67 4.88
CA ARG A 116 13.60 -2.41 3.46
C ARG A 116 13.91 -3.62 2.60
N ILE A 117 13.02 -3.93 1.67
CA ILE A 117 13.21 -4.97 0.66
C ILE A 117 13.11 -4.29 -0.71
N ASP A 118 14.13 -4.48 -1.54
CA ASP A 118 14.14 -4.04 -2.93
C ASP A 118 14.16 -5.27 -3.85
N THR A 119 13.34 -5.23 -4.90
CA THR A 119 13.22 -6.33 -5.86
C THR A 119 13.98 -6.03 -7.15
N PHE A 120 14.31 -7.08 -7.91
CA PHE A 120 14.82 -6.89 -9.26
C PHE A 120 13.71 -6.32 -10.16
N PRO A 121 14.09 -5.50 -11.18
CA PRO A 121 13.16 -5.13 -12.23
C PRO A 121 12.72 -6.37 -13.00
N GLN A 122 11.42 -6.64 -13.00
CA GLN A 122 10.83 -7.82 -13.63
C GLN A 122 9.79 -7.42 -14.66
N THR A 123 9.77 -8.11 -15.80
CA THR A 123 8.74 -7.91 -16.82
C THR A 123 7.37 -8.31 -16.27
N GLY A 124 6.39 -7.42 -16.49
CA GLY A 124 5.02 -7.61 -16.06
C GLY A 124 4.35 -8.80 -16.75
N SER A 125 3.48 -9.49 -16.01
CA SER A 125 2.67 -10.59 -16.53
C SER A 125 1.71 -10.11 -17.63
N THR A 126 1.71 -10.87 -18.72
CA THR A 126 0.81 -10.68 -19.86
C THR A 126 -0.56 -11.33 -19.63
N LEU A 127 -1.50 -11.08 -20.55
CA LEU A 127 -2.80 -11.75 -20.54
C LEU A 127 -2.69 -13.28 -20.70
N LEU A 128 -1.63 -13.76 -21.36
CA LEU A 128 -1.39 -15.19 -21.62
C LEU A 128 -0.71 -15.92 -20.46
N GLU A 129 -0.35 -15.21 -19.40
CA GLU A 129 0.35 -15.77 -18.23
C GLU A 129 -0.51 -15.64 -16.96
N PRO A 130 -1.70 -16.26 -16.89
CA PRO A 130 -2.63 -16.11 -15.76
C PRO A 130 -2.06 -16.57 -14.42
N TRP A 131 -1.10 -17.50 -14.42
CA TRP A 131 -0.45 -18.03 -13.21
C TRP A 131 0.53 -17.04 -12.56
N ARG A 132 1.00 -16.00 -13.26
CA ARG A 132 1.88 -14.98 -12.68
C ARG A 132 1.06 -13.91 -11.99
N GLY A 133 1.30 -13.67 -10.70
CA GLY A 133 0.51 -12.77 -9.86
C GLY A 133 0.94 -11.30 -9.83
N ASP A 134 2.04 -10.92 -10.48
CA ASP A 134 2.66 -9.59 -10.36
C ASP A 134 1.81 -8.44 -10.94
N SER A 135 0.84 -8.76 -11.82
CA SER A 135 -0.05 -7.81 -12.48
C SER A 135 -1.52 -8.09 -12.13
N ILE A 136 -2.12 -7.12 -11.42
CA ILE A 136 -3.50 -7.22 -10.89
C ILE A 136 -4.49 -6.65 -11.91
N GLY A 137 -5.40 -7.51 -12.37
CA GLY A 137 -6.51 -7.13 -13.23
C GLY A 137 -6.23 -7.20 -14.74
N PHE A 138 -7.31 -7.21 -15.52
CA PHE A 138 -7.27 -7.38 -16.97
C PHE A 138 -6.52 -6.25 -17.69
N ARG A 139 -6.77 -5.00 -17.27
CA ARG A 139 -6.18 -3.81 -17.91
C ARG A 139 -4.65 -3.79 -17.80
N GLU A 140 -4.11 -4.06 -16.62
CA GLU A 140 -2.67 -4.09 -16.39
C GLU A 140 -1.98 -5.18 -17.22
N ARG A 141 -2.63 -6.35 -17.33
CA ARG A 141 -2.14 -7.46 -18.15
C ARG A 141 -2.21 -7.17 -19.64
N LEU A 142 -3.30 -6.55 -20.10
CA LEU A 142 -3.46 -6.14 -21.49
C LEU A 142 -2.41 -5.09 -21.87
N GLU A 143 -2.17 -4.12 -21.00
CA GLU A 143 -1.13 -3.11 -21.22
C GLU A 143 0.26 -3.76 -21.29
N SER A 144 0.55 -4.70 -20.38
CA SER A 144 1.81 -5.47 -20.40
C SER A 144 1.94 -6.40 -21.61
N THR A 145 0.82 -6.76 -22.28
CA THR A 145 0.82 -7.50 -23.55
C THR A 145 1.12 -6.60 -24.73
N LEU A 146 0.56 -5.39 -24.77
CA LEU A 146 0.75 -4.44 -25.86
C LEU A 146 2.10 -3.72 -25.79
N GLN A 147 2.62 -3.57 -24.58
CA GLN A 147 3.84 -2.83 -24.33
C GLN A 147 4.67 -3.56 -23.27
N SER A 148 5.97 -3.70 -23.53
CA SER A 148 6.86 -4.23 -22.51
C SER A 148 6.93 -3.24 -21.34
N ILE A 149 6.56 -3.73 -20.16
CA ILE A 149 6.50 -2.98 -18.92
C ILE A 149 7.35 -3.73 -17.89
N ARG A 150 8.19 -2.99 -17.17
CA ARG A 150 8.97 -3.50 -16.05
C ARG A 150 8.38 -2.98 -14.74
N ARG A 151 8.41 -3.82 -13.71
CA ARG A 151 7.91 -3.51 -12.37
C ARG A 151 9.06 -3.62 -11.38
N ILE A 152 9.18 -2.63 -10.52
CA ILE A 152 10.16 -2.59 -9.43
C ILE A 152 9.38 -2.41 -8.13
N GLY A 153 9.50 -3.38 -7.23
CA GLY A 153 8.89 -3.35 -5.91
C GLY A 153 9.89 -2.86 -4.85
N THR A 154 9.44 -1.93 -4.03
CA THR A 154 10.11 -1.53 -2.79
C THR A 154 9.12 -1.67 -1.65
N VAL A 155 9.46 -2.48 -0.65
CA VAL A 155 8.67 -2.67 0.56
C VAL A 155 9.45 -2.16 1.76
N ARG A 156 8.80 -1.36 2.62
CA ARG A 156 9.40 -0.76 3.80
C ARG A 156 8.63 -1.14 5.05
N LEU A 157 9.34 -1.43 6.13
CA LEU A 157 8.83 -1.70 7.45
C LEU A 157 9.32 -0.59 8.39
N VAL A 158 8.42 0.32 8.72
CA VAL A 158 8.71 1.51 9.53
C VAL A 158 8.16 1.31 10.94
N PRO A 159 8.98 1.48 11.99
CA PRO A 159 8.51 1.45 13.38
C PRO A 159 7.61 2.67 13.66
N GLU A 160 6.44 2.45 14.27
CA GLU A 160 5.49 3.49 14.66
C GLU A 160 5.08 3.32 16.14
N PRO A 161 4.65 4.36 16.88
CA PRO A 161 4.32 4.20 18.31
C PRO A 161 3.26 3.14 18.62
N GLY A 162 2.41 2.82 17.65
CA GLY A 162 1.36 1.80 17.75
C GLY A 162 1.73 0.41 17.21
N GLY A 163 2.98 0.18 16.78
CA GLY A 163 3.42 -1.09 16.20
C GLY A 163 4.27 -0.88 14.94
N TRP A 164 3.85 -1.47 13.83
CA TRP A 164 4.60 -1.47 12.57
C TRP A 164 3.78 -0.90 11.44
N ARG A 165 4.38 -0.05 10.61
CA ARG A 165 3.80 0.41 9.36
C ARG A 165 4.51 -0.24 8.19
N ILE A 166 3.76 -0.96 7.38
CA ILE A 166 4.26 -1.51 6.12
C ILE A 166 3.85 -0.58 4.99
N GLU A 167 4.81 -0.19 4.17
CA GLU A 167 4.61 0.59 2.95
C GLU A 167 5.10 -0.23 1.76
N THR A 168 4.24 -0.43 0.76
CA THR A 168 4.57 -1.17 -0.45
C THR A 168 4.41 -0.29 -1.66
N VAL A 169 5.51 -0.01 -2.36
CA VAL A 169 5.50 0.77 -3.61
C VAL A 169 5.91 -0.15 -4.74
N VAL A 170 5.06 -0.27 -5.77
CA VAL A 170 5.42 -0.93 -7.02
C VAL A 170 5.45 0.12 -8.12
N VAL A 171 6.65 0.42 -8.60
CA VAL A 171 6.86 1.37 -9.70
C VAL A 171 6.72 0.62 -11.01
N LYS A 172 5.93 1.19 -11.91
CA LYS A 172 5.72 0.71 -13.27
C LYS A 172 6.56 1.54 -14.22
N GLU A 173 7.50 0.89 -14.89
CA GLU A 173 8.38 1.51 -15.88
C GLU A 173 8.05 0.97 -17.27
N LEU A 174 7.97 1.89 -18.22
CA LEU A 174 7.75 1.56 -19.62
C LEU A 174 9.10 1.23 -20.25
N GLU A 175 9.23 0.01 -20.76
CA GLU A 175 10.45 -0.40 -21.42
C GLU A 175 10.50 0.23 -22.82
N ASN A 176 11.40 1.19 -22.99
CA ASN A 176 11.63 1.81 -24.28
C ASN A 176 12.50 0.89 -25.15
N MET A 177 11.86 0.12 -26.04
CA MET A 177 12.55 -0.65 -27.06
C MET A 177 12.50 0.07 -28.42
N PRO A 178 13.65 0.47 -29.01
CA PRO A 178 13.68 1.08 -30.34
C PRO A 178 13.31 0.09 -31.46
N ARG A 179 13.46 -1.22 -31.20
CA ARG A 179 13.09 -2.29 -32.12
C ARG A 179 12.69 -3.52 -31.30
N PRO A 180 11.63 -4.27 -31.68
CA PRO A 180 11.26 -5.48 -30.95
C PRO A 180 12.38 -6.52 -31.00
N MET A 181 12.65 -7.21 -29.88
CA MET A 181 13.73 -8.20 -29.73
C MET A 181 13.65 -9.40 -30.69
N GLN A 182 12.49 -9.61 -31.33
CA GLN A 182 12.27 -10.64 -32.35
C GLN A 182 11.53 -10.11 -33.59
N ALA A 183 11.64 -8.82 -33.90
CA ALA A 183 11.12 -8.30 -35.16
C ALA A 183 11.99 -8.78 -36.33
N THR A 184 11.65 -9.94 -36.88
CA THR A 184 11.94 -10.32 -38.27
C THR A 184 11.13 -9.43 -39.23
N ALA A 185 11.13 -8.11 -39.01
CA ALA A 185 10.74 -7.15 -40.02
C ALA A 185 11.86 -7.18 -41.07
N GLY A 186 11.71 -8.06 -42.07
CA GLY A 186 12.61 -8.11 -43.24
C GLY A 186 12.98 -9.50 -43.79
N GLY A 187 12.64 -10.61 -43.14
CA GLY A 187 12.97 -11.95 -43.68
C GLY A 187 12.08 -12.39 -44.85
N ALA A 188 10.88 -11.83 -44.92
CA ALA A 188 9.89 -12.07 -45.98
C ALA A 188 9.13 -10.78 -46.29
N SER A 189 9.85 -9.69 -46.58
CA SER A 189 9.23 -8.61 -47.36
C SER A 189 9.14 -9.12 -48.80
N PHE A 190 8.08 -9.84 -49.12
CA PHE A 190 7.77 -10.15 -50.51
C PHE A 190 7.51 -8.81 -51.22
N ARG A 191 8.40 -8.47 -52.15
CA ARG A 191 8.11 -7.46 -53.17
C ARG A 191 6.91 -7.96 -53.96
N ASN A 192 5.79 -7.25 -53.85
CA ASN A 192 4.57 -7.55 -54.63
C ASN A 192 4.55 -6.77 -55.96
N ASP A 193 5.64 -6.08 -56.31
CA ASP A 193 5.81 -5.45 -57.62
C ASP A 193 6.37 -6.48 -58.61
N ASP A 194 5.54 -6.84 -59.60
CA ASP A 194 5.81 -7.77 -60.71
C ASP A 194 6.79 -7.17 -61.73
N SER A 195 7.98 -6.76 -61.27
CA SER A 195 9.06 -6.29 -62.13
C SER A 195 10.26 -7.24 -62.03
N LEU A 196 10.04 -8.51 -62.37
CA LEU A 196 11.13 -9.45 -62.65
C LEU A 196 11.67 -9.14 -64.06
N TYR A 197 12.69 -8.29 -64.16
CA TYR A 197 13.42 -8.09 -65.41
C TYR A 197 14.14 -9.38 -65.80
N ARG A 198 13.49 -10.19 -66.64
CA ARG A 198 14.13 -11.32 -67.32
C ARG A 198 15.02 -10.71 -68.40
N TYR A 199 16.33 -10.65 -68.14
CA TYR A 199 17.32 -10.33 -69.18
C TYR A 199 17.19 -11.39 -70.28
N GLY A 200 16.52 -11.02 -71.37
CA GLY A 200 16.51 -11.81 -72.59
C GLY A 200 17.89 -11.76 -73.19
N THR A 201 18.61 -12.88 -73.15
CA THR A 201 19.77 -13.12 -73.99
C THR A 201 19.32 -13.02 -75.44
N PRO A 202 19.86 -12.11 -76.28
CA PRO A 202 19.62 -12.22 -77.71
C PRO A 202 20.46 -13.40 -78.24
N LEU A 203 19.82 -14.34 -78.91
CA LEU A 203 20.43 -15.31 -79.82
C LEU A 203 19.63 -15.24 -81.13
N PRO A 204 20.22 -15.41 -82.33
CA PRO A 204 21.63 -15.37 -82.73
C PRO A 204 22.05 -14.06 -83.45
#